data_AF-A0AAV9QBV5-F1
#
_entry.id   AF-A0AAV9QBV5-F1
#
_cell.length_a   1.000
_cell.length_b   1.000
_cell.length_c   1.000
_cell.angle_alpha   90.00
_cell.angle_beta   90.00
_cell.angle_gamma   90.00
#
_symmetry.space_group_name_H-M   'P 1'
#
loop_
_entity.id
_entity.type
_entity.pdbx_description
1 polymer ?
#
loop_
_entity_poly.entity_id
_entity_poly.type
_entity_poly.pdbx_seq_one_letter_code
_entity_poly.pdbx_strand_id
1 'polypeptide(L)'
;MPAARPLLRKQPCNGARIQIRTAKTYIRPPNRFEKMVIDAKVQHPILFPFLLIGCFGSVSMLLVMAYNEYKKDKLHTTDYPIEVEERLRLALHYTHIQPDPETSAKYFMQAIQKAEEAGMDPFKPDALGIRIRFSQMMENFGHVKSAIEILDGVTKDVEQKLAEIDEERAANTGKPSEEEEATRRQLLRATIQTKVKVASLYESDYMQDRQTAKKILSEAVGLVVKETQDAQTTGFTDDNSAGMTAGEIAAMLSQMGDLYATTGEEANALQVYMLTLQPLRASCNGTRSCKEAQVLSNIAATMDQALKKPDAKINGRPATKSSLTAARKAALNWADQAIATTDVVNPEDRDDICELALLSAQMTRADLLLESGDKDKSREAFSSLLPTLREKNLTPLVQVAEEGLKRASS
;
A
#
# COMPACT_ATOMS: atom_id res chain seq x y z
N MET A 1 92.82 63.27 14.03
CA MET A 1 93.88 63.76 14.93
C MET A 1 93.31 63.96 16.32
N PRO A 2 94.14 63.79 17.36
CA PRO A 2 93.76 63.25 18.66
C PRO A 2 93.35 64.34 19.65
N ALA A 3 92.59 63.98 20.68
CA ALA A 3 92.81 64.55 22.02
C ALA A 3 92.19 63.63 23.07
N ALA A 4 93.05 63.19 23.97
CA ALA A 4 92.75 62.32 25.09
C ALA A 4 92.51 63.14 26.37
N ARG A 5 91.62 62.61 27.23
CA ARG A 5 91.58 62.75 28.72
C ARG A 5 91.32 64.17 29.27
N PRO A 6 91.02 64.38 30.58
CA PRO A 6 90.89 63.40 31.68
C PRO A 6 89.71 63.61 32.68
N LEU A 7 89.47 62.53 33.45
CA LEU A 7 89.32 62.46 34.92
C LEU A 7 88.53 63.54 35.69
N LEU A 8 87.60 63.11 36.54
CA LEU A 8 87.79 63.09 38.00
C LEU A 8 86.56 62.54 38.76
N ARG A 9 86.76 61.35 39.35
CA ARG A 9 86.44 60.95 40.73
C ARG A 9 85.52 61.90 41.54
N LYS A 10 84.36 61.39 42.00
CA LYS A 10 84.08 61.05 43.42
C LYS A 10 82.63 60.56 43.63
N GLN A 11 82.56 59.47 44.39
CA GLN A 11 81.44 58.85 45.16
C GLN A 11 80.57 59.84 45.97
N PRO A 12 79.53 59.39 46.72
CA PRO A 12 78.58 58.27 46.55
C PRO A 12 77.11 58.62 46.87
N CYS A 13 76.21 57.66 46.62
CA CYS A 13 74.96 57.31 47.31
C CYS A 13 74.01 58.42 47.83
N ASN A 14 72.77 58.40 47.33
CA ASN A 14 71.62 58.02 48.18
C ASN A 14 70.39 57.66 47.35
N GLY A 15 69.67 56.63 47.83
CA GLY A 15 68.65 55.91 47.09
C GLY A 15 67.30 56.61 46.98
N ALA A 16 66.58 56.22 45.92
CA ALA A 16 65.13 56.14 45.89
C ALA A 16 64.74 55.06 44.86
N ARG A 17 64.32 53.90 45.36
CA ARG A 17 63.78 52.82 44.55
C ARG A 17 62.33 53.19 44.23
N ILE A 18 62.10 53.83 43.09
CA ILE A 18 60.75 54.08 42.59
C ILE A 18 60.20 52.75 42.06
N GLN A 19 59.23 52.18 42.77
CA GLN A 19 58.41 51.07 42.29
C GLN A 19 57.46 51.59 41.19
N ILE A 20 57.56 51.04 39.98
CA ILE A 20 56.54 51.21 38.94
C ILE A 20 55.63 49.98 39.01
N ARG A 21 54.44 50.11 39.61
CA ARG A 21 53.36 49.15 39.46
C ARG A 21 52.54 49.54 38.22
N THR A 22 52.59 48.71 37.18
CA THR A 22 51.71 48.82 36.01
C THR A 22 50.33 48.26 36.34
N ALA A 23 49.39 49.11 36.72
CA ALA A 23 47.98 48.74 36.81
C ALA A 23 47.38 48.73 35.39
N LYS A 24 46.90 47.56 34.92
CA LYS A 24 46.06 47.49 33.72
C LYS A 24 44.69 48.09 34.06
N THR A 25 44.36 49.23 33.45
CA THR A 25 43.06 49.88 33.55
C THR A 25 42.04 49.16 32.66
N TYR A 26 40.98 48.62 33.26
CA TYR A 26 39.81 48.12 32.55
C TYR A 26 38.90 49.30 32.16
N ILE A 27 38.44 49.34 30.90
CA ILE A 27 37.69 50.47 30.31
C ILE A 27 36.30 50.66 30.95
N ARG A 28 35.75 49.62 31.61
CA ARG A 28 34.52 49.68 32.39
C ARG A 28 34.63 48.83 33.65
N PRO A 29 33.95 49.16 34.76
CA PRO A 29 33.94 48.32 35.93
C PRO A 29 33.32 46.96 35.58
N PRO A 30 34.01 45.85 35.88
CA PRO A 30 33.49 44.53 35.54
C PRO A 30 32.19 44.28 36.31
N ASN A 31 31.20 43.71 35.62
CA ASN A 31 29.95 43.35 36.25
C ASN A 31 30.18 42.23 37.30
N ARG A 32 29.18 41.94 38.13
CA ARG A 32 29.31 41.00 39.25
C ARG A 32 29.83 39.62 38.80
N PHE A 33 29.40 39.16 37.62
CA PHE A 33 29.84 37.89 37.02
C PHE A 33 31.29 37.94 36.54
N GLU A 34 31.69 39.00 35.82
CA GLU A 34 33.06 39.19 35.35
C GLU A 34 34.04 39.23 36.54
N LYS A 35 33.66 39.87 37.66
CA LYS A 35 34.46 39.84 38.91
C LYS A 35 34.60 38.43 39.47
N MET A 36 33.51 37.67 39.55
CA MET A 36 33.53 36.28 40.03
C MET A 36 34.43 35.38 39.17
N VAL A 37 34.40 35.54 37.84
CA VAL A 37 35.26 34.78 36.91
C VAL A 37 36.73 35.18 37.05
N ILE A 38 37.02 36.47 37.19
CA ILE A 38 38.38 36.97 37.41
C ILE A 38 38.93 36.46 38.76
N ASP A 39 38.14 36.55 39.84
CA ASP A 39 38.53 36.08 41.16
C ASP A 39 38.76 34.56 41.17
N ALA A 40 37.89 33.78 40.53
CA ALA A 40 38.04 32.33 40.41
C ALA A 40 39.31 31.94 39.63
N LYS A 41 39.64 32.67 38.55
CA LYS A 41 40.86 32.45 37.76
C LYS A 41 42.13 32.78 38.55
N VAL A 42 42.08 33.80 39.41
CA VAL A 42 43.22 34.25 40.21
C VAL A 42 43.44 33.35 41.43
N GLN A 43 42.37 32.91 42.10
CA GLN A 43 42.46 32.07 43.30
C GLN A 43 42.81 30.61 42.98
N HIS A 44 42.34 30.08 41.84
CA HIS A 44 42.57 28.69 41.45
C HIS A 44 43.12 28.57 40.02
N PRO A 45 44.38 28.97 39.78
CA PRO A 45 44.94 29.08 38.43
C PRO A 45 45.05 27.74 37.68
N ILE A 46 45.15 26.62 38.41
CA ILE A 46 45.22 25.27 37.85
C ILE A 46 43.82 24.63 37.76
N LEU A 47 43.00 24.76 38.81
CA LEU A 47 41.70 24.10 38.87
C LEU A 47 40.68 24.67 37.87
N PHE A 48 40.72 25.99 37.65
CA PHE A 48 39.78 26.70 36.77
C PHE A 48 39.80 26.23 35.31
N PRO A 49 40.96 26.11 34.62
CA PRO A 49 41.00 25.57 33.25
C PRO A 49 40.57 24.10 33.17
N PHE A 50 40.91 23.26 34.17
CA PHE A 50 40.44 21.87 34.19
C PHE A 50 38.93 21.77 34.33
N LEU A 51 38.32 22.63 35.15
CA LEU A 51 36.87 22.67 35.31
C LEU A 51 36.17 23.10 34.02
N LEU A 52 36.71 24.09 33.30
CA LEU A 52 36.19 24.48 31.99
C LEU A 52 36.29 23.35 30.96
N ILE A 53 37.43 22.66 30.88
CA ILE A 53 37.60 21.51 29.98
C ILE A 53 36.63 20.38 30.36
N GLY A 54 36.45 20.11 31.66
CA GLY A 54 35.49 19.14 32.16
C GLY A 54 34.05 19.48 31.78
N CYS A 55 33.64 20.75 31.92
CA CYS A 55 32.32 21.21 31.52
C CYS A 55 32.09 21.12 29.99
N PHE A 56 33.09 21.49 29.18
CA PHE A 56 33.00 21.33 27.72
C PHE A 56 32.94 19.86 27.31
N GLY A 57 33.75 19.00 27.95
CA GLY A 57 33.72 17.55 27.73
C GLY A 57 32.37 16.93 28.10
N SER A 58 31.79 17.32 29.24
CA SER A 58 30.49 16.80 29.68
C SER A 58 29.36 17.23 28.75
N VAL A 59 29.33 18.50 28.33
CA VAL A 59 28.32 19.00 27.39
C VAL A 59 28.48 18.31 26.03
N SER A 60 29.70 18.16 25.51
CA SER A 60 29.95 17.43 24.26
C SER A 60 29.52 15.97 24.34
N MET A 61 29.77 15.29 25.46
CA MET A 61 29.37 13.90 25.65
C MET A 61 27.85 13.75 25.76
N LEU A 62 27.17 14.67 26.46
CA LEU A 62 25.72 14.71 26.52
C LEU A 62 25.09 14.99 25.14
N LEU A 63 25.71 15.85 24.30
CA LEU A 63 25.26 16.07 22.94
C LEU A 63 25.40 14.82 22.06
N VAL A 64 26.50 14.06 22.21
CA VAL A 64 26.69 12.78 21.50
C VAL A 64 25.71 11.73 22.00
N MET A 65 25.46 11.63 23.30
CA MET A 65 24.46 10.73 23.87
C MET A 65 23.06 11.09 23.39
N ALA A 66 22.67 12.37 23.49
CA ALA A 66 21.38 12.85 23.01
C ALA A 66 21.23 12.66 21.50
N TYR A 67 22.29 12.83 20.71
CA TYR A 67 22.28 12.54 19.27
C TYR A 67 22.10 11.05 18.98
N ASN A 68 22.79 10.18 19.73
CA ASN A 68 22.66 8.73 19.58
C ASN A 68 21.29 8.23 20.05
N GLU A 69 20.77 8.75 21.15
CA GLU A 69 19.44 8.42 21.69
C GLU A 69 18.34 8.96 20.78
N TYR A 70 18.48 10.18 20.27
CA TYR A 70 17.61 10.73 19.22
C TYR A 70 17.64 9.89 17.94
N LYS A 71 18.83 9.42 17.52
CA LYS A 71 18.96 8.55 16.35
C LYS A 71 18.42 7.14 16.63
N LYS A 72 18.49 6.64 17.86
CA LYS A 72 17.94 5.33 18.23
C LYS A 72 16.42 5.39 18.29
N ASP A 73 15.85 6.34 19.03
CA ASP A 73 14.40 6.45 19.26
C ASP A 73 13.61 6.93 18.03
N LYS A 74 14.17 7.79 17.17
CA LYS A 74 13.47 8.19 15.93
C LYS A 74 13.71 7.28 14.74
N LEU A 75 14.77 6.46 14.74
CA LEU A 75 15.06 5.56 13.60
C LEU A 75 14.41 4.18 13.77
N HIS A 76 14.16 3.71 15.01
CA HIS A 76 13.33 2.52 15.27
C HIS A 76 11.83 2.81 15.09
N THR A 77 11.44 3.28 13.89
CA THR A 77 10.03 3.31 13.47
C THR A 77 9.61 1.93 12.92
N THR A 78 10.52 0.96 12.86
CA THR A 78 10.29 -0.36 12.29
C THR A 78 10.68 -1.47 13.25
N ASP A 79 9.91 -2.55 13.29
CA ASP A 79 10.17 -3.77 14.08
C ASP A 79 11.37 -4.59 13.58
N TYR A 80 12.02 -4.13 12.50
CA TYR A 80 13.20 -4.77 11.92
C TYR A 80 14.47 -4.55 12.76
N PRO A 81 15.32 -5.58 12.93
CA PRO A 81 16.71 -5.39 13.36
C PRO A 81 17.45 -4.41 12.43
N ILE A 82 18.39 -3.66 12.98
CA ILE A 82 19.11 -2.58 12.26
C ILE A 82 19.79 -3.13 11.00
N GLU A 83 20.36 -4.33 11.07
CA GLU A 83 21.06 -4.98 9.97
C GLU A 83 20.12 -5.30 8.79
N VAL A 84 18.86 -5.64 9.09
CA VAL A 84 17.82 -5.91 8.08
C VAL A 84 17.32 -4.61 7.50
N GLU A 85 17.04 -3.63 8.36
CA GLU A 85 16.55 -2.30 7.98
C GLU A 85 17.49 -1.58 7.01
N GLU A 86 18.80 -1.61 7.28
CA GLU A 86 19.80 -1.00 6.40
C GLU A 86 19.77 -1.60 4.98
N ARG A 87 19.65 -2.93 4.88
CA ARG A 87 19.58 -3.63 3.58
C ARG A 87 18.27 -3.35 2.86
N LEU A 88 17.14 -3.36 3.57
CA LEU A 88 15.84 -3.02 3.00
C LEU A 88 15.81 -1.58 2.48
N ARG A 89 16.37 -0.62 3.22
CA ARG A 89 16.44 0.78 2.78
C ARG A 89 17.24 0.92 1.48
N LEU A 90 18.36 0.21 1.35
CA LEU A 90 19.13 0.18 0.11
C LEU A 90 18.33 -0.48 -1.03
N ALA A 91 17.66 -1.60 -0.78
CA ALA A 91 16.82 -2.26 -1.78
C ALA A 91 15.72 -1.33 -2.31
N LEU A 92 15.02 -0.62 -1.41
CA LEU A 92 13.99 0.36 -1.78
C LEU A 92 14.57 1.58 -2.51
N HIS A 93 15.77 2.04 -2.13
CA HIS A 93 16.48 3.11 -2.86
C HIS A 93 16.71 2.72 -4.32
N TYR A 94 17.22 1.51 -4.56
CA TYR A 94 17.42 1.00 -5.92
C TYR A 94 16.14 0.55 -6.63
N THR A 95 14.99 0.57 -5.94
CA THR A 95 13.69 0.34 -6.56
C THR A 95 13.04 1.65 -7.01
N HIS A 96 13.11 2.71 -6.19
CA HIS A 96 12.31 3.92 -6.41
C HIS A 96 13.13 5.19 -6.72
N ILE A 97 14.39 5.27 -6.27
CA ILE A 97 15.20 6.50 -6.38
C ILE A 97 16.22 6.36 -7.51
N GLN A 98 16.97 5.26 -7.52
CA GLN A 98 17.91 4.94 -8.58
C GLN A 98 17.59 3.54 -9.13
N PRO A 99 16.58 3.41 -10.02
CA PRO A 99 16.08 2.12 -10.47
C PRO A 99 17.18 1.25 -11.07
N ASP A 100 17.52 0.16 -10.38
CA ASP A 100 18.47 -0.87 -10.81
C ASP A 100 17.96 -2.24 -10.31
N PRO A 101 17.41 -3.08 -11.21
CA PRO A 101 16.79 -4.34 -10.81
C PRO A 101 17.79 -5.32 -10.19
N GLU A 102 19.01 -5.41 -10.72
CA GLU A 102 20.01 -6.36 -10.24
C GLU A 102 20.54 -5.96 -8.86
N THR A 103 20.85 -4.68 -8.68
CA THR A 103 21.32 -4.16 -7.41
C THR A 103 20.21 -4.20 -6.35
N SER A 104 18.98 -3.86 -6.73
CA SER A 104 17.82 -3.98 -5.83
C SER A 104 17.60 -5.42 -5.37
N ALA A 105 17.56 -6.37 -6.32
CA ALA A 105 17.42 -7.80 -6.01
C ALA A 105 18.52 -8.30 -5.07
N LYS A 106 19.77 -7.90 -5.31
CA LYS A 106 20.90 -8.23 -4.43
C LYS A 106 20.67 -7.75 -3.00
N TYR A 107 20.19 -6.52 -2.80
CA TYR A 107 19.93 -6.01 -1.45
C TYR A 107 18.70 -6.65 -0.80
N PHE A 108 17.66 -7.01 -1.55
CA PHE A 108 16.54 -7.80 -1.03
C PHE A 108 17.00 -9.18 -0.55
N MET A 109 17.80 -9.90 -1.34
CA MET A 109 18.36 -11.20 -0.94
C MET A 109 19.23 -11.07 0.32
N GLN A 110 20.04 -10.01 0.42
CA GLN A 110 20.82 -9.73 1.63
C GLN A 110 19.92 -9.43 2.84
N ALA A 111 18.82 -8.71 2.65
CA ALA A 111 17.87 -8.43 3.73
C ALA A 111 17.20 -9.72 4.25
N ILE A 112 16.80 -10.62 3.35
CA ILE A 112 16.25 -11.93 3.72
C ILE A 112 17.28 -12.74 4.52
N GLN A 113 18.51 -12.83 4.03
CA GLN A 113 19.59 -13.52 4.75
C GLN A 113 19.84 -12.91 6.14
N LYS A 114 19.82 -11.58 6.25
CA LYS A 114 19.99 -10.91 7.55
C LYS A 114 18.82 -11.14 8.50
N ALA A 115 17.60 -11.27 7.97
CA ALA A 115 16.44 -11.62 8.79
C ALA A 115 16.59 -13.04 9.38
N GLU A 116 17.06 -13.99 8.58
CA GLU A 116 17.35 -15.36 9.04
C GLU A 116 18.48 -15.37 10.09
N GLU A 117 19.59 -14.68 9.83
CA GLU A 117 20.72 -14.58 10.77
C GLU A 117 20.33 -13.90 12.09
N ALA A 118 19.40 -12.94 12.05
CA ALA A 118 18.86 -12.27 13.22
C ALA A 118 17.81 -13.12 13.98
N GLY A 119 17.47 -14.31 13.48
CA GLY A 119 16.48 -15.20 14.09
C GLY A 119 15.05 -14.69 13.99
N MET A 120 14.74 -13.87 12.98
CA MET A 120 13.36 -13.47 12.72
C MET A 120 12.52 -14.70 12.34
N ASP A 121 11.32 -14.81 12.90
CA ASP A 121 10.38 -15.86 12.53
C ASP A 121 9.94 -15.64 11.06
N PRO A 122 10.21 -16.60 10.14
CA PRO A 122 9.91 -16.46 8.71
C PRO A 122 8.42 -16.34 8.41
N PHE A 123 7.55 -16.71 9.36
CA PHE A 123 6.11 -16.73 9.23
C PHE A 123 5.42 -15.50 9.85
N LYS A 124 6.16 -14.64 10.55
CA LYS A 124 5.64 -13.35 11.05
C LYS A 124 5.55 -12.31 9.93
N PRO A 125 4.65 -11.30 10.07
CA PRO A 125 4.37 -10.35 8.99
C PRO A 125 5.62 -9.61 8.51
N ASP A 126 6.56 -9.33 9.42
CA ASP A 126 7.77 -8.57 9.12
C ASP A 126 8.69 -9.32 8.15
N ALA A 127 9.02 -10.58 8.45
CA ALA A 127 9.90 -11.40 7.61
C ALA A 127 9.20 -11.81 6.31
N LEU A 128 7.94 -12.22 6.39
CA LEU A 128 7.12 -12.56 5.22
C LEU A 128 6.99 -11.37 4.26
N GLY A 129 6.79 -10.17 4.82
CA GLY A 129 6.69 -8.91 4.10
C GLY A 129 7.92 -8.58 3.27
N ILE A 130 9.13 -8.99 3.69
CA ILE A 130 10.35 -8.80 2.89
C ILE A 130 10.28 -9.60 1.59
N ARG A 131 9.85 -10.86 1.65
CA ARG A 131 9.74 -11.75 0.48
C ARG A 131 8.64 -11.28 -0.48
N ILE A 132 7.49 -10.84 0.06
CA ILE A 132 6.39 -10.29 -0.73
C ILE A 132 6.84 -8.98 -1.42
N ARG A 133 7.52 -8.08 -0.71
CA ARG A 133 8.07 -6.84 -1.31
C ARG A 133 9.14 -7.14 -2.35
N PHE A 134 9.95 -8.18 -2.17
CA PHE A 134 10.92 -8.61 -3.17
C PHE A 134 10.21 -9.08 -4.46
N SER A 135 9.14 -9.85 -4.34
CA SER A 135 8.29 -10.20 -5.50
C SER A 135 7.69 -8.97 -6.18
N GLN A 136 7.14 -8.02 -5.40
CA GLN A 136 6.61 -6.77 -5.94
C GLN A 136 7.68 -5.95 -6.67
N MET A 137 8.92 -5.93 -6.17
CA MET A 137 10.04 -5.30 -6.86
C MET A 137 10.30 -5.97 -8.22
N MET A 138 10.31 -7.31 -8.28
CA MET A 138 10.47 -8.03 -9.54
C MET A 138 9.35 -7.70 -10.53
N GLU A 139 8.11 -7.62 -10.06
CA GLU A 139 6.96 -7.20 -10.87
C GLU A 139 7.14 -5.77 -11.42
N ASN A 140 7.54 -4.81 -10.57
CA ASN A 140 7.72 -3.40 -10.97
C ASN A 140 8.75 -3.24 -12.10
N PHE A 141 9.77 -4.10 -12.16
CA PHE A 141 10.76 -4.13 -13.23
C PHE A 141 10.38 -5.01 -14.43
N GLY A 142 9.15 -5.54 -14.47
CA GLY A 142 8.63 -6.36 -15.56
C GLY A 142 9.06 -7.83 -15.50
N HIS A 143 9.72 -8.28 -14.43
CA HIS A 143 10.11 -9.67 -14.21
C HIS A 143 8.96 -10.48 -13.58
N VAL A 144 7.79 -10.48 -14.25
CA VAL A 144 6.54 -11.07 -13.75
C VAL A 144 6.68 -12.56 -13.41
N LYS A 145 7.41 -13.34 -14.21
CA LYS A 145 7.65 -14.78 -13.93
C LYS A 145 8.37 -14.99 -12.61
N SER A 146 9.43 -14.23 -12.37
CA SER A 146 10.19 -14.31 -11.12
C SER A 146 9.36 -13.84 -9.92
N ALA A 147 8.51 -12.83 -10.11
CA ALA A 147 7.56 -12.40 -9.08
C ALA A 147 6.59 -13.53 -8.69
N ILE A 148 6.05 -14.25 -9.68
CA ILE A 148 5.20 -15.45 -9.47
C ILE A 148 5.99 -16.54 -8.74
N GLU A 149 7.20 -16.88 -9.20
CA GLU A 149 8.03 -17.92 -8.57
C GLU A 149 8.31 -17.64 -7.10
N ILE A 150 8.62 -16.38 -6.75
CA ILE A 150 8.83 -15.96 -5.36
C ILE A 150 7.54 -16.11 -4.55
N LEU A 151 6.40 -15.65 -5.06
CA LEU A 151 5.10 -15.72 -4.36
C LEU A 151 4.59 -17.16 -4.23
N ASP A 152 4.82 -18.01 -5.22
CA ASP A 152 4.48 -19.43 -5.14
C ASP A 152 5.32 -20.13 -4.08
N GLY A 153 6.62 -19.79 -3.98
CA GLY A 153 7.48 -20.27 -2.90
C GLY A 153 6.95 -19.84 -1.54
N VAL A 154 6.63 -18.55 -1.38
CA VAL A 154 6.03 -18.02 -0.13
C VAL A 154 4.71 -18.71 0.20
N THR A 155 3.83 -18.88 -0.78
CA THR A 155 2.51 -19.50 -0.59
C THR A 155 2.65 -20.94 -0.12
N LYS A 156 3.55 -21.72 -0.75
CA LYS A 156 3.82 -23.11 -0.35
C LYS A 156 4.35 -23.22 1.08
N ASP A 157 5.29 -22.36 1.45
CA ASP A 157 5.86 -22.36 2.80
C ASP A 157 4.76 -22.06 3.85
N VAL A 158 3.91 -21.06 3.58
CA VAL A 158 2.82 -20.66 4.47
C VAL A 158 1.72 -21.74 4.53
N GLU A 159 1.36 -22.35 3.40
CA GLU A 159 0.38 -23.45 3.34
C GLU A 159 0.88 -24.68 4.12
N GLN A 160 2.16 -25.03 3.99
CA GLN A 160 2.75 -26.11 4.76
C GLN A 160 2.68 -25.80 6.26
N LYS A 161 3.07 -24.59 6.67
CA LYS A 161 3.03 -24.22 8.08
C LYS A 161 1.60 -24.18 8.64
N LEU A 162 0.64 -23.73 7.83
CA LEU A 162 -0.77 -23.74 8.19
C LEU A 162 -1.29 -25.17 8.36
N ALA A 163 -0.90 -26.10 7.49
CA ALA A 163 -1.27 -27.51 7.60
C ALA A 163 -0.73 -28.15 8.89
N GLU A 164 0.53 -27.86 9.27
CA GLU A 164 1.11 -28.31 10.53
C GLU A 164 0.28 -27.84 11.73
N ILE A 165 -0.10 -26.55 11.76
CA ILE A 165 -0.92 -25.98 12.84
C ILE A 165 -2.33 -26.59 12.87
N ASP A 166 -2.93 -26.82 11.69
CA ASP A 166 -4.25 -27.45 11.59
C ASP A 166 -4.24 -28.91 12.07
N GLU A 167 -3.16 -29.66 11.79
CA GLU A 167 -2.95 -31.03 12.29
C GLU A 167 -2.74 -31.05 13.81
N GLU A 168 -1.90 -30.16 14.35
CA GLU A 168 -1.70 -30.00 15.79
C GLU A 168 -3.00 -29.64 16.51
N ARG A 169 -3.80 -28.73 15.93
CA ARG A 169 -5.13 -28.37 16.43
C ARG A 169 -6.10 -29.55 16.40
N ALA A 170 -6.05 -30.40 15.38
CA ALA A 170 -6.91 -31.58 15.29
C ALA A 170 -6.50 -32.69 16.28
N ALA A 171 -5.20 -32.82 16.56
CA ALA A 171 -4.67 -33.78 17.52
C ALA A 171 -4.92 -33.37 18.99
N ASN A 172 -4.90 -32.05 19.27
CA ASN A 172 -5.11 -31.50 20.60
C ASN A 172 -6.61 -31.33 20.91
N THR A 173 -7.11 -32.07 21.90
CA THR A 173 -8.51 -31.93 22.38
C THR A 173 -8.73 -30.73 23.32
N GLY A 174 -7.65 -30.02 23.67
CA GLY A 174 -7.71 -28.79 24.46
C GLY A 174 -8.18 -27.59 23.62
N LYS A 175 -8.61 -26.52 24.30
CA LYS A 175 -8.86 -25.25 23.63
C LYS A 175 -7.52 -24.68 23.12
N PRO A 176 -7.38 -24.36 21.83
CA PRO A 176 -6.16 -23.77 21.30
C PRO A 176 -5.85 -22.43 21.98
N SER A 177 -4.56 -22.12 22.09
CA SER A 177 -4.07 -20.85 22.64
C SER A 177 -4.53 -19.68 21.75
N GLU A 178 -4.78 -18.52 22.33
CA GLU A 178 -5.09 -17.29 21.57
C GLU A 178 -3.96 -16.94 20.59
N GLU A 179 -2.71 -17.19 20.97
CA GLU A 179 -1.53 -16.97 20.11
C GLU A 179 -1.49 -17.94 18.92
N GLU A 180 -1.87 -19.20 19.12
CA GLU A 180 -1.96 -20.21 18.06
C GLU A 180 -3.09 -19.85 17.07
N GLU A 181 -4.24 -19.41 17.57
CA GLU A 181 -5.36 -18.97 16.73
C GLU A 181 -5.02 -17.71 15.94
N ALA A 182 -4.33 -16.75 16.56
CA ALA A 182 -3.84 -15.55 15.88
C ALA A 182 -2.84 -15.89 14.77
N THR A 183 -1.89 -16.79 15.05
CA THR A 183 -0.89 -17.25 14.09
C THR A 183 -1.54 -17.97 12.91
N ARG A 184 -2.45 -18.92 13.19
CA ARG A 184 -3.22 -19.62 12.15
C ARG A 184 -3.96 -18.64 11.24
N ARG A 185 -4.68 -17.69 11.85
CA ARG A 185 -5.44 -16.66 11.13
C ARG A 185 -4.53 -15.81 10.24
N GLN A 186 -3.37 -15.43 10.74
CA GLN A 186 -2.40 -14.64 9.99
C GLN A 186 -1.85 -15.42 8.78
N LEU A 187 -1.52 -16.71 8.95
CA LEU A 187 -1.03 -17.55 7.86
C LEU A 187 -2.11 -17.79 6.80
N LEU A 188 -3.34 -18.06 7.23
CA LEU A 188 -4.47 -18.22 6.33
C LEU A 188 -4.74 -16.94 5.52
N ARG A 189 -4.73 -15.77 6.18
CA ARG A 189 -4.81 -14.46 5.50
C ARG A 189 -3.68 -14.30 4.48
N ALA A 190 -2.44 -14.62 4.86
CA ALA A 190 -1.29 -14.53 3.98
C ALA A 190 -1.44 -15.44 2.75
N THR A 191 -1.83 -16.70 2.92
CA THR A 191 -2.11 -17.65 1.82
C THR A 191 -3.16 -17.10 0.85
N ILE A 192 -4.25 -16.54 1.38
CA ILE A 192 -5.30 -15.96 0.54
C ILE A 192 -4.76 -14.76 -0.25
N GLN A 193 -4.08 -13.82 0.43
CA GLN A 193 -3.54 -12.62 -0.21
C GLN A 193 -2.48 -12.93 -1.26
N THR A 194 -1.58 -13.90 -1.00
CA THR A 194 -0.58 -14.31 -2.00
C THR A 194 -1.21 -15.00 -3.19
N LYS A 195 -2.20 -15.88 -3.00
CA LYS A 195 -2.97 -16.48 -4.12
C LYS A 195 -3.69 -15.43 -4.95
N VAL A 196 -4.36 -14.46 -4.32
CA VAL A 196 -5.02 -13.34 -5.03
C VAL A 196 -3.99 -12.56 -5.86
N LYS A 197 -2.82 -12.26 -5.30
CA LYS A 197 -1.75 -11.58 -6.02
C LYS A 197 -1.21 -12.42 -7.18
N VAL A 198 -0.96 -13.71 -6.98
CA VAL A 198 -0.50 -14.62 -8.05
C VAL A 198 -1.54 -14.71 -9.17
N ALA A 199 -2.83 -14.82 -8.85
CA ALA A 199 -3.90 -14.80 -9.85
C ALA A 199 -3.88 -13.50 -10.68
N SER A 200 -3.70 -12.34 -10.04
CA SER A 200 -3.55 -11.05 -10.72
C SER A 200 -2.33 -11.02 -11.66
N LEU A 201 -1.19 -11.62 -11.27
CA LEU A 201 -0.01 -11.70 -12.13
C LEU A 201 -0.24 -12.60 -13.36
N TYR A 202 -0.99 -13.70 -13.21
CA TYR A 202 -1.38 -14.55 -14.35
C TYR A 202 -2.39 -13.87 -15.29
N GLU A 203 -3.25 -13.01 -14.75
CA GLU A 203 -4.20 -12.22 -15.52
C GLU A 203 -3.54 -11.08 -16.32
N SER A 204 -2.37 -10.60 -15.85
CA SER A 204 -1.65 -9.48 -16.45
C SER A 204 -1.43 -9.62 -17.97
N ASP A 205 -1.28 -8.49 -18.65
CA ASP A 205 -0.98 -8.44 -20.08
C ASP A 205 0.31 -9.18 -20.48
N TYR A 206 1.19 -9.45 -19.51
CA TYR A 206 2.41 -10.22 -19.74
C TYR A 206 2.16 -11.73 -19.78
N MET A 207 1.36 -12.26 -18.84
CA MET A 207 1.13 -13.71 -18.73
C MET A 207 -0.08 -14.17 -19.56
N GLN A 208 -1.17 -13.39 -19.56
CA GLN A 208 -2.41 -13.63 -20.28
C GLN A 208 -3.03 -15.03 -20.06
N ASP A 209 -2.76 -15.66 -18.92
CA ASP A 209 -3.27 -17.00 -18.56
C ASP A 209 -4.46 -16.88 -17.62
N ARG A 210 -5.59 -16.46 -18.18
CA ARG A 210 -6.86 -16.30 -17.44
C ARG A 210 -7.36 -17.62 -16.82
N GLN A 211 -7.01 -18.78 -17.38
CA GLN A 211 -7.46 -20.06 -16.84
C GLN A 211 -6.70 -20.41 -15.56
N THR A 212 -5.38 -20.22 -15.55
CA THR A 212 -4.58 -20.40 -14.33
C THR A 212 -4.95 -19.35 -13.27
N ALA A 213 -5.12 -18.08 -13.67
CA ALA A 213 -5.61 -17.03 -12.77
C ALA A 213 -6.94 -17.41 -12.11
N LYS A 214 -7.92 -17.85 -12.90
CA LYS A 214 -9.24 -18.28 -12.40
C LYS A 214 -9.13 -19.45 -11.44
N LYS A 215 -8.29 -20.45 -11.75
CA LYS A 215 -8.09 -21.60 -10.86
C LYS A 215 -7.55 -21.16 -9.50
N ILE A 216 -6.48 -20.36 -9.50
CA ILE A 216 -5.82 -19.90 -8.26
C ILE A 216 -6.76 -19.00 -7.45
N LEU A 217 -7.47 -18.08 -8.11
CA LEU A 217 -8.43 -17.20 -7.43
C LEU A 217 -9.63 -17.98 -6.87
N SER A 218 -10.09 -19.03 -7.56
CA SER A 218 -11.13 -19.93 -7.04
C SER A 218 -10.68 -20.65 -5.78
N GLU A 219 -9.41 -21.07 -5.70
CA GLU A 219 -8.85 -21.67 -4.49
C GLU A 219 -8.85 -20.66 -3.32
N ALA A 220 -8.45 -19.41 -3.57
CA ALA A 220 -8.47 -18.34 -2.57
C ALA A 220 -9.89 -18.03 -2.06
N VAL A 221 -10.87 -17.90 -2.97
CA VAL A 221 -12.28 -17.70 -2.62
C VAL A 221 -12.80 -18.90 -1.82
N GLY A 222 -12.43 -20.13 -2.22
CA GLY A 222 -12.79 -21.35 -1.50
C GLY A 222 -12.29 -21.37 -0.05
N LEU A 223 -11.08 -20.87 0.21
CA LEU A 223 -10.54 -20.72 1.57
C LEU A 223 -11.38 -19.75 2.40
N VAL A 224 -11.72 -18.57 1.86
CA VAL A 224 -12.56 -17.59 2.58
C VAL A 224 -13.94 -18.15 2.87
N VAL A 225 -14.58 -18.82 1.90
CA VAL A 225 -15.89 -19.44 2.09
C VAL A 225 -15.85 -20.51 3.17
N LYS A 226 -14.83 -21.38 3.17
CA LYS A 226 -14.65 -22.43 4.18
C LYS A 226 -14.52 -21.87 5.60
N GLU A 227 -13.94 -20.69 5.71
CA GLU A 227 -13.56 -20.06 6.98
C GLU A 227 -14.56 -18.98 7.43
N THR A 228 -15.63 -18.77 6.65
CA THR A 228 -16.74 -17.88 6.98
C THR A 228 -17.95 -18.71 7.42
N GLN A 229 -18.36 -18.55 8.67
CA GLN A 229 -19.53 -19.26 9.18
C GLN A 229 -20.81 -18.76 8.50
N ASP A 230 -21.62 -19.69 8.01
CA ASP A 230 -22.93 -19.43 7.40
C ASP A 230 -22.91 -18.36 6.30
N ALA A 231 -21.85 -18.32 5.48
CA ALA A 231 -21.61 -17.29 4.45
C ALA A 231 -22.83 -17.01 3.53
N GLN A 232 -23.71 -18.00 3.31
CA GLN A 232 -24.93 -17.82 2.51
C GLN A 232 -26.04 -17.02 3.21
N THR A 233 -26.08 -17.03 4.55
CA THR A 233 -27.14 -16.39 5.34
C THR A 233 -26.65 -15.10 6.00
N THR A 234 -25.43 -15.08 6.53
CA THR A 234 -24.82 -13.92 7.21
C THR A 234 -24.05 -13.01 6.25
N GLY A 235 -23.69 -13.51 5.07
CA GLY A 235 -22.83 -12.82 4.12
C GLY A 235 -21.36 -12.85 4.54
N PHE A 236 -20.56 -11.97 3.93
CA PHE A 236 -19.14 -11.84 4.26
C PHE A 236 -18.93 -10.60 5.12
N THR A 237 -18.42 -10.79 6.33
CA THR A 237 -18.13 -9.72 7.28
C THR A 237 -16.68 -9.82 7.76
N ASP A 238 -16.21 -8.83 8.52
CA ASP A 238 -14.88 -8.88 9.15
C ASP A 238 -14.75 -10.02 10.18
N ASP A 239 -15.87 -10.54 10.67
CA ASP A 239 -15.92 -11.68 11.60
C ASP A 239 -15.88 -13.00 10.83
N ASN A 240 -14.67 -13.37 10.38
CA ASN A 240 -14.39 -14.65 9.76
C ASN A 240 -13.06 -15.23 10.26
N SER A 241 -12.95 -16.57 10.21
CA SER A 241 -11.75 -17.28 10.66
C SER A 241 -10.56 -17.12 9.70
N ALA A 242 -10.80 -16.63 8.48
CA ALA A 242 -9.74 -16.29 7.53
C ALA A 242 -9.01 -14.99 7.86
N GLY A 243 -9.52 -14.19 8.81
CA GLY A 243 -8.94 -12.91 9.18
C GLY A 243 -8.94 -11.92 8.03
N MET A 244 -9.85 -12.05 7.07
CA MET A 244 -9.99 -11.13 5.93
C MET A 244 -10.98 -10.02 6.29
N THR A 245 -10.75 -8.79 5.82
CA THR A 245 -11.77 -7.74 5.94
C THR A 245 -12.84 -7.88 4.86
N ALA A 246 -14.04 -7.38 5.10
CA ALA A 246 -15.13 -7.33 4.12
C ALA A 246 -14.67 -6.62 2.84
N GLY A 247 -13.85 -5.57 2.96
CA GLY A 247 -13.28 -4.86 1.81
C GLY A 247 -12.34 -5.72 0.97
N GLU A 248 -11.49 -6.54 1.60
CA GLU A 248 -10.61 -7.47 0.89
C GLU A 248 -11.38 -8.62 0.25
N ILE A 249 -12.41 -9.14 0.93
CA ILE A 249 -13.30 -10.17 0.37
C ILE A 249 -14.04 -9.60 -0.84
N ALA A 250 -14.57 -8.37 -0.73
CA ALA A 250 -15.24 -7.70 -1.84
C ALA A 250 -14.31 -7.48 -3.04
N ALA A 251 -13.06 -7.05 -2.81
CA ALA A 251 -12.08 -6.89 -3.88
C ALA A 251 -11.78 -8.22 -4.58
N MET A 252 -11.56 -9.30 -3.81
CA MET A 252 -11.33 -10.64 -4.34
C MET A 252 -12.53 -11.18 -5.13
N LEU A 253 -13.75 -11.03 -4.61
CA LEU A 253 -14.97 -11.44 -5.30
C LEU A 253 -15.18 -10.60 -6.57
N SER A 254 -14.94 -9.29 -6.54
CA SER A 254 -15.01 -8.45 -7.74
C SER A 254 -14.08 -8.95 -8.84
N GLN A 255 -12.81 -9.23 -8.50
CA GLN A 255 -11.84 -9.77 -9.45
C GLN A 255 -12.27 -11.14 -9.99
N MET A 256 -12.84 -12.01 -9.13
CA MET A 256 -13.37 -13.30 -9.57
C MET A 256 -14.56 -13.14 -10.52
N GLY A 257 -15.41 -12.15 -10.30
CA GLY A 257 -16.48 -11.77 -11.23
C GLY A 257 -15.92 -11.34 -12.58
N ASP A 258 -14.88 -10.51 -12.59
CA ASP A 258 -14.20 -10.04 -13.81
C ASP A 258 -13.58 -11.21 -14.59
N LEU A 259 -12.93 -12.16 -13.91
CA LEU A 259 -12.42 -13.37 -14.54
C LEU A 259 -13.52 -14.21 -15.17
N TYR A 260 -14.64 -14.45 -14.46
CA TYR A 260 -15.76 -15.18 -15.04
C TYR A 260 -16.38 -14.45 -16.24
N ALA A 261 -16.50 -13.12 -16.19
CA ALA A 261 -17.06 -12.32 -17.27
C ALA A 261 -16.15 -12.42 -18.52
N THR A 262 -14.84 -12.26 -18.33
CA THR A 262 -13.87 -12.31 -19.42
C THR A 262 -13.62 -13.71 -19.97
N THR A 263 -13.93 -14.78 -19.23
CA THR A 263 -13.92 -16.16 -19.72
C THR A 263 -15.25 -16.62 -20.34
N GLY A 264 -16.25 -15.74 -20.45
CA GLY A 264 -17.54 -16.03 -21.07
C GLY A 264 -18.49 -16.86 -20.19
N GLU A 265 -18.28 -16.83 -18.88
CA GLU A 265 -19.07 -17.49 -17.84
C GLU A 265 -19.98 -16.49 -17.11
N GLU A 266 -20.79 -15.75 -17.87
CA GLU A 266 -21.56 -14.60 -17.36
C GLU A 266 -22.51 -14.97 -16.22
N ALA A 267 -23.09 -16.18 -16.26
CA ALA A 267 -23.95 -16.66 -15.19
C ALA A 267 -23.21 -16.80 -13.84
N ASN A 268 -21.94 -17.19 -13.87
CA ASN A 268 -21.09 -17.26 -12.68
C ASN A 268 -20.65 -15.86 -12.26
N ALA A 269 -20.25 -15.02 -13.23
CA ALA A 269 -19.88 -13.63 -12.98
C ALA A 269 -20.99 -12.84 -12.26
N LEU A 270 -22.24 -12.95 -12.73
CA LEU A 270 -23.39 -12.29 -12.10
C LEU A 270 -23.59 -12.71 -10.65
N GLN A 271 -23.48 -14.01 -10.37
CA GLN A 271 -23.63 -14.51 -9.00
C GLN A 271 -22.53 -13.94 -8.09
N VAL A 272 -21.29 -13.96 -8.56
CA VAL A 272 -20.15 -13.45 -7.80
C VAL A 272 -20.25 -11.94 -7.58
N TYR A 273 -20.56 -11.13 -8.61
CA TYR A 273 -20.75 -9.70 -8.43
C TYR A 273 -21.89 -9.35 -7.46
N MET A 274 -23.00 -10.10 -7.48
CA MET A 274 -24.08 -9.92 -6.51
C MET A 274 -23.60 -10.23 -5.08
N LEU A 275 -22.79 -11.28 -4.90
CA LEU A 275 -22.17 -11.61 -3.61
C LEU A 275 -21.19 -10.52 -3.14
N THR A 276 -20.56 -9.78 -4.06
CA THR A 276 -19.64 -8.68 -3.73
C THR A 276 -20.33 -7.47 -3.07
N LEU A 277 -21.60 -7.19 -3.39
CA LEU A 277 -22.26 -5.95 -2.98
C LEU A 277 -22.39 -5.78 -1.45
N GLN A 278 -22.71 -6.86 -0.73
CA GLN A 278 -22.87 -6.81 0.72
C GLN A 278 -21.55 -6.52 1.47
N PRO A 279 -20.45 -7.28 1.26
CA PRO A 279 -19.18 -7.00 1.93
C PRO A 279 -18.60 -5.65 1.50
N LEU A 280 -18.82 -5.23 0.25
CA LEU A 280 -18.37 -3.93 -0.23
C LEU A 280 -19.04 -2.78 0.53
N ARG A 281 -20.37 -2.81 0.67
CA ARG A 281 -21.10 -1.78 1.44
C ARG A 281 -20.72 -1.79 2.91
N ALA A 282 -20.50 -2.97 3.49
CA ALA A 282 -20.03 -3.09 4.87
C ALA A 282 -18.68 -2.40 5.06
N SER A 283 -17.74 -2.60 4.12
CA SER A 283 -16.41 -1.95 4.14
C SER A 283 -16.46 -0.42 4.06
N CYS A 284 -17.54 0.14 3.53
CA CYS A 284 -17.76 1.58 3.41
C CYS A 284 -18.71 2.12 4.50
N ASN A 285 -18.93 1.41 5.61
CA ASN A 285 -19.88 1.82 6.66
C ASN A 285 -21.29 2.14 6.11
N GLY A 286 -21.70 1.46 5.03
CA GLY A 286 -22.97 1.67 4.35
C GLY A 286 -23.03 2.88 3.41
N THR A 287 -21.96 3.65 3.25
CA THR A 287 -21.90 4.72 2.23
C THR A 287 -21.71 4.15 0.82
N ARG A 288 -22.12 4.93 -0.19
CA ARG A 288 -21.90 4.58 -1.59
C ARG A 288 -20.46 4.90 -1.99
N SER A 289 -19.85 4.01 -2.77
CA SER A 289 -18.47 4.17 -3.24
C SER A 289 -18.36 3.96 -4.76
N CYS A 290 -17.26 4.46 -5.35
CA CYS A 290 -16.97 4.24 -6.77
C CYS A 290 -16.84 2.75 -7.12
N LYS A 291 -16.31 1.94 -6.21
CA LYS A 291 -16.26 0.49 -6.36
C LYS A 291 -17.66 -0.13 -6.39
N GLU A 292 -18.61 0.40 -5.62
CA GLU A 292 -20.00 -0.08 -5.69
C GLU A 292 -20.60 0.24 -7.06
N ALA A 293 -20.40 1.46 -7.57
CA ALA A 293 -20.84 1.83 -8.91
C ALA A 293 -20.23 0.91 -9.98
N GLN A 294 -18.94 0.57 -9.86
CA GLN A 294 -18.26 -0.37 -10.76
C GLN A 294 -18.89 -1.76 -10.74
N VAL A 295 -19.13 -2.34 -9.56
CA VAL A 295 -19.78 -3.66 -9.45
C VAL A 295 -21.19 -3.63 -10.04
N LEU A 296 -21.96 -2.57 -9.78
CA LEU A 296 -23.30 -2.39 -10.36
C LEU A 296 -23.26 -2.27 -11.90
N SER A 297 -22.29 -1.52 -12.44
CA SER A 297 -22.10 -1.41 -13.90
C SER A 297 -21.68 -2.75 -14.50
N ASN A 298 -20.81 -3.50 -13.82
CA ASN A 298 -20.37 -4.81 -14.27
C ASN A 298 -21.53 -5.82 -14.27
N ILE A 299 -22.42 -5.78 -13.27
CA ILE A 299 -23.66 -6.59 -13.27
C ILE A 299 -24.48 -6.26 -14.50
N ALA A 300 -24.75 -4.98 -14.78
CA ALA A 300 -25.56 -4.56 -15.91
C ALA A 300 -24.95 -5.01 -17.25
N ALA A 301 -23.65 -4.76 -17.45
CA ALA A 301 -22.92 -5.13 -18.66
C ALA A 301 -22.88 -6.66 -18.87
N THR A 302 -22.64 -7.40 -17.80
CA THR A 302 -22.63 -8.88 -17.84
C THR A 302 -24.00 -9.44 -18.15
N MET A 303 -25.08 -8.87 -17.60
CA MET A 303 -26.44 -9.24 -17.94
C MET A 303 -26.74 -8.98 -19.42
N ASP A 304 -26.37 -7.80 -19.92
CA ASP A 304 -26.55 -7.45 -21.33
C ASP A 304 -25.82 -8.43 -22.27
N GLN A 305 -24.56 -8.75 -21.98
CA GLN A 305 -23.79 -9.75 -22.73
C GLN A 305 -24.46 -11.14 -22.71
N ALA A 306 -24.90 -11.60 -21.54
CA ALA A 306 -25.60 -12.88 -21.41
C ALA A 306 -26.89 -12.94 -22.24
N LEU A 307 -27.61 -11.82 -22.33
CA LEU A 307 -28.88 -11.71 -23.07
C LEU A 307 -28.70 -11.64 -24.59
N LYS A 308 -27.50 -11.32 -25.08
CA LYS A 308 -27.15 -11.32 -26.51
C LYS A 308 -26.79 -12.70 -27.03
N LYS A 309 -26.54 -13.68 -26.16
CA LYS A 309 -26.22 -15.05 -26.57
C LYS A 309 -27.42 -15.70 -27.27
N PRO A 310 -27.22 -16.43 -28.40
CA PRO A 310 -28.31 -17.10 -29.10
C PRO A 310 -29.08 -18.11 -28.24
N ASP A 311 -28.39 -18.74 -27.28
CA ASP A 311 -28.92 -19.71 -26.34
C ASP A 311 -29.11 -19.14 -24.93
N ALA A 312 -29.32 -17.81 -24.82
CA ALA A 312 -29.50 -17.12 -23.55
C ALA A 312 -30.44 -17.88 -22.61
N LYS A 313 -29.96 -18.12 -21.38
CA LYS A 313 -30.71 -18.79 -20.32
C LYS A 313 -31.05 -17.80 -19.22
N ILE A 314 -32.31 -17.79 -18.81
CA ILE A 314 -32.79 -17.00 -17.69
C ILE A 314 -33.28 -17.99 -16.64
N ASN A 315 -32.69 -17.97 -15.45
CA ASN A 315 -32.99 -18.90 -14.35
C ASN A 315 -32.90 -20.39 -14.79
N GLY A 316 -31.86 -20.72 -15.55
CA GLY A 316 -31.61 -22.08 -16.05
C GLY A 316 -32.50 -22.55 -17.19
N ARG A 317 -33.43 -21.70 -17.69
CA ARG A 317 -34.34 -22.04 -18.78
C ARG A 317 -34.02 -21.22 -20.05
N PRO A 318 -34.21 -21.78 -21.25
CA PRO A 318 -34.09 -21.02 -22.49
C PRO A 318 -34.98 -19.77 -22.46
N ALA A 319 -34.42 -18.63 -22.87
CA ALA A 319 -35.12 -17.38 -22.79
C ALA A 319 -36.26 -17.30 -23.81
N THR A 320 -37.48 -17.04 -23.34
CA THR A 320 -38.63 -16.64 -24.16
C THR A 320 -38.59 -15.14 -24.43
N LYS A 321 -39.32 -14.66 -25.45
CA LYS A 321 -39.43 -13.23 -25.75
C LYS A 321 -39.87 -12.38 -24.54
N SER A 322 -40.82 -12.88 -23.75
CA SER A 322 -41.28 -12.18 -22.54
C SER A 322 -40.21 -12.16 -21.45
N SER A 323 -39.52 -13.28 -21.24
CA SER A 323 -38.43 -13.34 -20.25
C SER A 323 -37.23 -12.48 -20.66
N LEU A 324 -36.88 -12.42 -21.94
CA LEU A 324 -35.84 -11.51 -22.46
C LEU A 324 -36.20 -10.05 -22.20
N THR A 325 -37.45 -9.66 -22.47
CA THR A 325 -37.93 -8.30 -22.21
C THR A 325 -37.82 -7.95 -20.72
N ALA A 326 -38.25 -8.86 -19.85
CA ALA A 326 -38.15 -8.67 -18.40
C ALA A 326 -36.69 -8.60 -17.91
N ALA A 327 -35.81 -9.45 -18.45
CA ALA A 327 -34.40 -9.47 -18.08
C ALA A 327 -33.65 -8.23 -18.58
N ARG A 328 -33.95 -7.73 -19.80
CA ARG A 328 -33.42 -6.46 -20.31
C ARG A 328 -33.84 -5.29 -19.44
N LYS A 329 -35.10 -5.25 -18.99
CA LYS A 329 -35.57 -4.24 -18.03
C LYS A 329 -34.83 -4.34 -16.70
N ALA A 330 -34.56 -5.55 -16.20
CA ALA A 330 -33.77 -5.73 -14.99
C ALA A 330 -32.31 -5.25 -15.17
N ALA A 331 -31.67 -5.56 -16.29
CA ALA A 331 -30.33 -5.06 -16.63
C ALA A 331 -30.30 -3.53 -16.73
N LEU A 332 -31.35 -2.93 -17.30
CA LEU A 332 -31.50 -1.48 -17.39
C LEU A 332 -31.58 -0.83 -16.00
N ASN A 333 -32.36 -1.44 -15.09
CA ASN A 333 -32.43 -0.97 -13.71
C ASN A 333 -31.07 -1.03 -12.99
N TRP A 334 -30.26 -2.05 -13.25
CA TRP A 334 -28.90 -2.13 -12.69
C TRP A 334 -27.99 -1.03 -13.26
N ALA A 335 -28.08 -0.75 -14.57
CA ALA A 335 -27.34 0.36 -15.18
C ALA A 335 -27.77 1.71 -14.59
N ASP A 336 -29.08 1.95 -14.45
CA ASP A 336 -29.60 3.16 -13.80
C ASP A 336 -29.15 3.26 -12.34
N GLN A 337 -29.08 2.14 -11.61
CA GLN A 337 -28.58 2.11 -10.23
C GLN A 337 -27.08 2.43 -10.15
N ALA A 338 -26.27 1.97 -11.11
CA ALA A 338 -24.86 2.32 -11.18
C ALA A 338 -24.68 3.82 -11.39
N ILE A 339 -25.40 4.42 -12.34
CA ILE A 339 -25.41 5.87 -12.60
C ILE A 339 -25.82 6.64 -11.33
N ALA A 340 -26.96 6.29 -10.74
CA ALA A 340 -27.44 6.93 -9.51
C ALA A 340 -26.47 6.77 -8.34
N THR A 341 -25.74 5.66 -8.27
CA THR A 341 -24.71 5.45 -7.25
C THR A 341 -23.56 6.44 -7.45
N THR A 342 -23.08 6.66 -8.68
CA THR A 342 -22.03 7.66 -8.95
C THR A 342 -22.45 9.09 -8.61
N ASP A 343 -23.72 9.44 -8.79
CA ASP A 343 -24.24 10.76 -8.45
C ASP A 343 -24.26 11.02 -6.93
N VAL A 344 -24.41 9.97 -6.13
CA VAL A 344 -24.48 10.04 -4.65
C VAL A 344 -23.09 10.00 -3.99
N VAL A 345 -22.06 9.45 -4.66
CA VAL A 345 -20.70 9.48 -4.12
C VAL A 345 -20.24 10.92 -3.92
N ASN A 346 -19.67 11.23 -2.76
CA ASN A 346 -19.14 12.55 -2.45
C ASN A 346 -18.16 13.00 -3.54
N PRO A 347 -18.24 14.25 -4.03
CA PRO A 347 -17.35 14.72 -5.10
C PRO A 347 -15.85 14.59 -4.79
N GLU A 348 -15.45 14.71 -3.52
CA GLU A 348 -14.05 14.56 -3.07
C GLU A 348 -13.56 13.11 -3.12
N ASP A 349 -14.48 12.14 -3.05
CA ASP A 349 -14.19 10.70 -3.06
C ASP A 349 -14.31 10.11 -4.49
N ARG A 350 -14.62 10.92 -5.50
CA ARG A 350 -14.75 10.46 -6.89
C ARG A 350 -13.37 10.32 -7.54
N ASP A 351 -13.09 9.12 -8.00
CA ASP A 351 -11.88 8.76 -8.73
C ASP A 351 -12.22 8.26 -10.15
N ASP A 352 -11.18 7.83 -10.87
CA ASP A 352 -11.32 7.27 -12.22
C ASP A 352 -12.25 6.05 -12.27
N ILE A 353 -12.41 5.32 -11.15
CA ILE A 353 -13.32 4.16 -11.07
C ILE A 353 -14.77 4.63 -11.21
N CYS A 354 -15.15 5.71 -10.51
CA CYS A 354 -16.49 6.29 -10.66
C CYS A 354 -16.77 6.70 -12.10
N GLU A 355 -15.79 7.34 -12.74
CA GLU A 355 -15.94 7.82 -14.09
C GLU A 355 -16.07 6.69 -15.12
N LEU A 356 -15.21 5.67 -15.03
CA LEU A 356 -15.29 4.50 -15.91
C LEU A 356 -16.58 3.69 -15.66
N ALA A 357 -17.00 3.55 -14.41
CA ALA A 357 -18.27 2.90 -14.06
C ALA A 357 -19.48 3.65 -14.63
N LEU A 358 -19.48 4.99 -14.55
CA LEU A 358 -20.52 5.83 -15.13
C LEU A 358 -20.61 5.65 -16.65
N LEU A 359 -19.46 5.76 -17.34
CA LEU A 359 -19.41 5.59 -18.80
C LEU A 359 -19.85 4.19 -19.22
N SER A 360 -19.37 3.15 -18.52
CA SER A 360 -19.76 1.76 -18.75
C SER A 360 -21.28 1.59 -18.60
N ALA A 361 -21.85 2.07 -17.48
CA ALA A 361 -23.28 1.97 -17.21
C ALA A 361 -24.13 2.72 -18.26
N GLN A 362 -23.70 3.92 -18.68
CA GLN A 362 -24.38 4.69 -19.71
C GLN A 362 -24.32 4.01 -21.08
N MET A 363 -23.18 3.41 -21.44
CA MET A 363 -23.02 2.61 -22.66
C MET A 363 -23.94 1.39 -22.66
N THR A 364 -23.94 0.61 -21.57
CA THR A 364 -24.83 -0.55 -21.41
C THR A 364 -26.30 -0.13 -21.46
N ARG A 365 -26.65 0.98 -20.81
CA ARG A 365 -28.00 1.55 -20.85
C ARG A 365 -28.43 1.91 -22.28
N ALA A 366 -27.57 2.57 -23.04
CA ALA A 366 -27.85 2.96 -24.42
C ALA A 366 -28.10 1.75 -25.33
N ASP A 367 -27.33 0.69 -25.13
CA ASP A 367 -27.49 -0.56 -25.89
C ASP A 367 -28.73 -1.36 -25.46
N LEU A 368 -29.03 -1.45 -24.17
CA LEU A 368 -30.27 -2.09 -23.68
C LEU A 368 -31.54 -1.38 -24.19
N LEU A 369 -31.51 -0.06 -24.32
CA LEU A 369 -32.59 0.71 -24.95
C LEU A 369 -32.76 0.33 -26.43
N LEU A 370 -31.65 0.19 -27.16
CA LEU A 370 -31.67 -0.27 -28.55
C LEU A 370 -32.27 -1.67 -28.67
N GLU A 371 -31.79 -2.61 -27.86
CA GLU A 371 -32.25 -4.00 -27.83
C GLU A 371 -33.72 -4.14 -27.37
N SER A 372 -34.23 -3.16 -26.63
CA SER A 372 -35.64 -3.10 -26.21
C SER A 372 -36.55 -2.42 -27.23
N GLY A 373 -35.98 -1.85 -28.30
CA GLY A 373 -36.71 -1.18 -29.39
C GLY A 373 -36.89 0.33 -29.20
N ASP A 374 -36.38 0.91 -28.11
CA ASP A 374 -36.44 2.34 -27.81
C ASP A 374 -35.34 3.11 -28.58
N LYS A 375 -35.39 3.04 -29.92
CA LYS A 375 -34.34 3.55 -30.82
C LYS A 375 -34.06 5.04 -30.63
N ASP A 376 -35.08 5.87 -30.38
CA ASP A 376 -34.88 7.32 -30.22
C ASP A 376 -34.06 7.65 -28.97
N LYS A 377 -34.39 7.04 -27.83
CA LYS A 377 -33.65 7.20 -26.57
C LYS A 377 -32.24 6.63 -26.67
N SER A 378 -32.08 5.50 -27.35
CA SER A 378 -30.75 4.92 -27.61
C SER A 378 -29.89 5.84 -28.46
N ARG A 379 -30.44 6.42 -29.53
CA ARG A 379 -29.75 7.38 -30.41
C ARG A 379 -29.28 8.61 -29.65
N GLU A 380 -30.15 9.18 -28.83
CA GLU A 380 -29.83 10.31 -27.96
C GLU A 380 -28.69 9.95 -26.99
N ALA A 381 -28.80 8.79 -26.32
CA ALA A 381 -27.79 8.33 -25.38
C ALA A 381 -26.41 8.14 -26.04
N PHE A 382 -26.31 7.38 -27.14
CA PHE A 382 -25.04 7.20 -27.84
C PHE A 382 -24.45 8.53 -28.36
N SER A 383 -25.30 9.42 -28.89
CA SER A 383 -24.86 10.72 -29.39
C SER A 383 -24.29 11.60 -28.26
N SER A 384 -24.87 11.53 -27.07
CA SER A 384 -24.40 12.27 -25.89
C SER A 384 -23.07 11.74 -25.34
N LEU A 385 -22.79 10.44 -25.50
CA LEU A 385 -21.58 9.79 -24.96
C LEU A 385 -20.35 9.97 -25.86
N LEU A 386 -20.55 10.00 -27.18
CA LEU A 386 -19.46 10.03 -28.16
C LEU A 386 -18.39 11.12 -27.93
N PRO A 387 -18.74 12.39 -27.60
CA PRO A 387 -17.74 13.42 -27.31
C PRO A 387 -16.81 13.01 -26.17
N THR A 388 -17.38 12.55 -25.04
CA THR A 388 -16.62 12.14 -23.86
C THR A 388 -15.74 10.92 -24.14
N LEU A 389 -16.27 9.93 -24.87
CA LEU A 389 -15.49 8.74 -25.24
C LEU A 389 -14.29 9.07 -26.12
N ARG A 390 -14.44 10.04 -27.06
CA ARG A 390 -13.35 10.50 -27.93
C ARG A 390 -12.32 11.33 -27.17
N GLU A 391 -12.77 12.23 -26.30
CA GLU A 391 -11.89 13.03 -25.44
C GLU A 391 -10.99 12.13 -24.57
N LYS A 392 -11.55 11.04 -24.05
CA LYS A 392 -10.83 10.06 -23.23
C LYS A 392 -10.05 9.02 -24.01
N ASN A 393 -10.03 9.09 -25.34
CA ASN A 393 -9.35 8.12 -26.20
C ASN A 393 -9.79 6.66 -25.98
N LEU A 394 -11.07 6.43 -25.63
CA LEU A 394 -11.63 5.09 -25.42
C LEU A 394 -12.06 4.46 -26.75
N THR A 395 -11.11 4.29 -27.66
CA THR A 395 -11.33 3.88 -29.05
C THR A 395 -12.28 2.68 -29.24
N PRO A 396 -12.17 1.57 -28.46
CA PRO A 396 -13.10 0.45 -28.59
C PRO A 396 -14.55 0.86 -28.29
N LEU A 397 -14.78 1.70 -27.27
CA LEU A 397 -16.12 2.16 -26.91
C LEU A 397 -16.68 3.17 -27.91
N VAL A 398 -15.82 4.00 -28.53
CA VAL A 398 -16.23 4.89 -29.62
C VAL A 398 -16.80 4.08 -30.79
N GLN A 399 -16.14 2.98 -31.18
CA GLN A 399 -16.61 2.11 -32.26
C GLN A 399 -17.98 1.50 -31.93
N VAL A 400 -18.13 0.95 -30.72
CA VAL A 400 -19.41 0.39 -30.25
C VAL A 400 -20.52 1.45 -30.25
N ALA A 401 -20.24 2.67 -29.78
CA ALA A 401 -21.21 3.75 -29.75
C ALA A 401 -21.62 4.19 -31.17
N GLU A 402 -20.68 4.27 -32.11
CA GLU A 402 -20.97 4.62 -33.52
C GLU A 402 -21.80 3.53 -34.22
N GLU A 403 -21.52 2.26 -33.95
CA GLU A 403 -22.32 1.14 -34.46
C GLU A 403 -23.74 1.12 -33.87
N GLY A 404 -23.85 1.32 -32.55
CA GLY A 404 -25.14 1.48 -31.87
C GLY A 404 -25.95 2.63 -32.45
N LEU A 405 -25.30 3.77 -32.71
CA LEU A 405 -25.93 4.94 -33.31
C LEU A 405 -26.45 4.67 -34.73
N LYS A 406 -25.68 3.94 -35.56
CA LYS A 406 -26.11 3.52 -36.91
C LYS A 406 -27.35 2.63 -36.82
N ARG A 407 -27.34 1.63 -35.93
CA ARG A 407 -28.47 0.70 -35.71
C ARG A 407 -29.72 1.39 -35.17
N ALA A 408 -29.55 2.41 -34.33
CA ALA A 408 -30.66 3.22 -33.80
C ALA A 408 -31.24 4.19 -34.85
N SER A 409 -30.51 4.46 -35.93
CA SER A 409 -30.89 5.40 -37.00
C SER A 409 -31.46 4.72 -38.25
N SER A 410 -31.19 3.42 -38.42
CA SER A 410 -31.92 2.52 -39.35
C SER A 410 -33.24 2.07 -38.75
#